data_AF-A0A960VDN2-F1
#
_entry.id   AF-A0A960VDN2-F1
#
_cell.length_a   1.000
_cell.length_b   1.000
_cell.length_c   1.000
_cell.angle_alpha   90.00
_cell.angle_beta   90.00
_cell.angle_gamma   90.00
#
_symmetry.space_group_name_H-M   'P 1'
#
loop_
_entity.id
_entity.type
_entity.pdbx_description
1 polymer ?
#
loop_
_entity_poly.entity_id
_entity_poly.type
_entity_poly.pdbx_seq_one_letter_code
_entity_poly.pdbx_strand_id
1 'polypeptide(L)'
;MNSFLLIWSLCKRDYAIQFAGSILGLFWVVIQSVVLISLYLMIFWVLDIHPTSKASSISYIITGILFWLPIQEFLNRGTVILTENRQLIKKTGLGVNIFLKVPLFQMYLHFLILSIPCYIVLYFLGSLNLSFFFVSFIWYIILGLILYPIISYLGRANVILKDISPVIRLFLQVLFWGSPLLY
;
A
#
# COMPACT_ATOMS: atom_id res chain seq x y z
N MET A 1 16.59 16.58 17.16
CA MET A 1 15.95 16.43 15.83
C MET A 1 14.57 15.83 16.02
N ASN A 2 13.51 16.46 15.50
CA ASN A 2 12.17 15.90 15.60
C ASN A 2 12.12 14.53 14.89
N SER A 3 11.68 13.49 15.61
CA SER A 3 11.61 12.12 15.10
C SER A 3 10.79 12.01 13.81
N PHE A 4 9.74 12.84 13.68
CA PHE A 4 8.91 12.94 12.48
C PHE A 4 9.70 13.42 11.24
N LEU A 5 10.49 14.49 11.37
CA LEU A 5 11.28 15.02 10.26
C LEU A 5 12.31 14.01 9.75
N LEU A 6 12.84 13.20 10.67
CA LEU A 6 13.77 12.13 10.35
C LEU A 6 13.08 10.97 9.62
N ILE A 7 11.88 10.56 10.05
CA ILE A 7 11.11 9.53 9.33
C ILE A 7 10.78 10.02 7.92
N TRP A 8 10.35 11.28 7.79
CA TRP A 8 10.04 11.88 6.49
C TRP A 8 11.24 11.92 5.54
N SER A 9 12.43 12.28 6.05
CA SER A 9 13.65 12.28 5.22
C SER A 9 14.05 10.86 4.79
N LEU A 10 13.89 9.88 5.68
CA LEU A 10 14.11 8.47 5.33
C LEU A 10 13.08 7.95 4.32
N CYS A 11 11.80 8.34 4.42
CA CYS A 11 10.78 7.98 3.44
C CYS A 11 11.10 8.53 2.05
N LYS A 12 11.48 9.82 1.96
CA LYS A 12 11.92 10.43 0.70
C LYS A 12 13.10 9.69 0.09
N ARG A 13 14.11 9.35 0.92
CA ARG A 13 15.28 8.59 0.46
C ARG A 13 14.90 7.20 0.00
N ASP A 14 14.01 6.52 0.71
CA ASP A 14 13.57 5.17 0.38
C ASP A 14 12.85 5.14 -0.98
N TYR A 15 11.92 6.06 -1.23
CA TYR A 15 11.31 6.19 -2.57
C TYR A 15 12.32 6.59 -3.65
N ALA A 16 13.26 7.48 -3.36
CA ALA A 16 14.30 7.84 -4.31
C ALA A 16 15.19 6.65 -4.71
N ILE A 17 15.43 5.72 -3.79
CA ILE A 17 16.15 4.46 -4.08
C ILE A 17 15.28 3.51 -4.91
N GLN A 18 14.01 3.33 -4.53
CA GLN A 18 13.08 2.44 -5.26
C GLN A 18 12.91 2.85 -6.72
N PHE A 19 12.88 4.15 -7.00
CA PHE A 19 12.71 4.70 -8.34
C PHE A 19 14.00 5.34 -8.90
N ALA A 20 15.18 4.92 -8.41
CA ALA A 20 16.45 5.44 -8.89
C ALA A 20 16.62 5.20 -10.40
N GLY A 21 16.95 6.27 -11.14
CA GLY A 21 17.09 6.21 -12.60
C GLY A 21 15.76 6.18 -13.39
N SER A 22 14.61 6.25 -12.70
CA SER A 22 13.30 6.34 -13.36
C SER A 22 12.96 7.79 -13.71
N ILE A 23 12.53 8.02 -14.95
CA ILE A 23 12.06 9.33 -15.42
C ILE A 23 10.76 9.73 -14.71
N LEU A 24 9.85 8.78 -14.52
CA LEU A 24 8.51 9.02 -13.95
C LEU A 24 8.50 8.98 -12.41
N GLY A 25 9.50 8.36 -11.78
CA GLY A 25 9.62 8.31 -10.32
C GLY A 25 8.40 7.70 -9.64
N LEU A 26 7.91 8.38 -8.59
CA LEU A 26 6.72 8.00 -7.80
C LEU A 26 5.44 7.86 -8.64
N PHE A 27 5.36 8.48 -9.82
CA PHE A 27 4.18 8.40 -10.68
C PHE A 27 3.90 6.96 -11.15
N TRP A 28 4.91 6.09 -11.13
CA TRP A 28 4.76 4.66 -11.40
C TRP A 28 3.78 3.96 -10.45
N VAL A 29 3.73 4.35 -9.18
CA VAL A 29 2.80 3.77 -8.20
C VAL A 29 1.36 3.99 -8.66
N VAL A 30 1.04 5.18 -9.16
CA VAL A 30 -0.28 5.53 -9.69
C VAL A 30 -0.56 4.76 -10.96
N ILE A 31 0.38 4.73 -11.91
CA ILE A 31 0.22 4.01 -13.19
C ILE A 31 -0.05 2.53 -12.93
N GLN A 32 0.75 1.87 -12.10
CA GLN A 32 0.59 0.45 -11.77
C GLN A 32 -0.78 0.17 -11.15
N SER A 33 -1.22 1.04 -10.22
CA SER A 33 -2.53 0.91 -9.57
C SER A 33 -3.68 1.09 -10.55
N VAL A 34 -3.62 2.09 -11.42
CA VAL A 34 -4.65 2.36 -12.44
C VAL A 34 -4.72 1.22 -13.46
N VAL A 35 -3.58 0.72 -13.93
CA VAL A 35 -3.54 -0.43 -14.85
C VAL A 35 -4.16 -1.66 -14.19
N LEU A 36 -3.86 -1.92 -12.91
CA LEU A 36 -4.43 -3.04 -12.18
C LEU A 36 -5.95 -2.92 -12.06
N ILE A 37 -6.46 -1.74 -11.66
CA ILE A 37 -7.91 -1.47 -11.59
C ILE A 37 -8.54 -1.71 -12.96
N SER A 38 -7.95 -1.17 -14.04
CA SER A 38 -8.47 -1.33 -15.40
C SER A 38 -8.53 -2.79 -15.83
N LEU A 39 -7.53 -3.60 -15.47
CA LEU A 39 -7.51 -5.03 -15.79
C LEU A 39 -8.65 -5.77 -15.08
N TYR A 40 -8.89 -5.50 -13.80
CA TYR A 40 -10.00 -6.12 -13.08
C TYR A 40 -11.35 -5.70 -13.65
N LEU A 41 -11.55 -4.40 -13.93
CA LEU A 41 -12.76 -3.92 -14.57
C LEU A 41 -13.00 -4.60 -15.93
N MET A 42 -11.94 -4.77 -16.73
CA MET A 42 -12.02 -5.46 -18.02
C MET A 42 -12.46 -6.92 -17.84
N ILE A 43 -11.88 -7.64 -16.89
CA ILE A 43 -12.24 -9.04 -16.61
C ILE A 43 -13.71 -9.17 -16.21
N PHE A 44 -14.19 -8.33 -15.29
CA PHE A 44 -15.59 -8.37 -14.83
C PHE A 44 -16.57 -8.01 -15.94
N TRP A 45 -16.19 -7.08 -16.82
CA TRP A 45 -17.00 -6.71 -17.97
C TRP A 45 -17.08 -7.83 -19.01
N VAL A 46 -15.97 -8.51 -19.31
CA VAL A 46 -15.92 -9.62 -20.27
C VAL A 46 -16.64 -10.87 -19.75
N LEU A 47 -16.54 -11.15 -18.44
CA LEU A 47 -17.21 -12.30 -17.82
C LEU A 47 -18.68 -12.03 -17.45
N ASP A 48 -19.18 -10.82 -17.72
CA ASP A 48 -20.53 -10.34 -17.38
C ASP A 48 -20.88 -10.50 -15.88
N ILE A 49 -19.86 -10.46 -15.02
CA ILE A 49 -20.01 -10.59 -13.57
C ILE A 49 -20.39 -9.22 -13.02
N HIS A 50 -21.68 -9.06 -12.71
CA HIS A 50 -22.23 -7.82 -12.17
C HIS A 50 -22.95 -8.11 -10.86
N PRO A 51 -22.28 -8.01 -9.68
CA PRO A 51 -22.89 -8.33 -8.39
C PRO A 51 -24.20 -7.57 -8.10
N THR A 52 -24.41 -6.39 -8.70
CA THR A 52 -25.68 -5.64 -8.61
C THR A 52 -25.98 -4.85 -9.89
N SER A 53 -25.10 -3.93 -10.29
CA SER A 53 -25.22 -3.11 -11.51
C SER A 53 -23.81 -2.78 -12.05
N LYS A 54 -23.70 -2.36 -13.31
CA LYS A 54 -22.40 -1.97 -13.90
C LYS A 54 -21.70 -0.86 -13.11
N ALA A 55 -22.42 0.20 -12.74
CA ALA A 55 -21.86 1.32 -11.99
C ALA A 55 -21.44 0.92 -10.56
N SER A 56 -22.26 0.12 -9.87
CA SER A 56 -21.91 -0.36 -8.53
C SER A 56 -20.72 -1.34 -8.54
N SER A 57 -20.61 -2.17 -9.57
CA SER A 57 -19.48 -3.10 -9.73
C SER A 57 -18.15 -2.35 -9.90
N ILE A 58 -18.14 -1.27 -10.69
CA ILE A 58 -16.96 -0.41 -10.85
C ILE A 58 -16.57 0.24 -9.51
N SER A 59 -17.55 0.81 -8.81
CA SER A 59 -17.30 1.47 -7.52
C SER A 59 -16.75 0.50 -6.46
N TYR A 60 -17.24 -0.74 -6.47
CA TYR A 60 -16.82 -1.80 -5.55
C TYR A 60 -15.35 -2.19 -5.77
N ILE A 61 -14.97 -2.48 -7.02
CA ILE A 61 -13.61 -2.86 -7.40
C ILE A 61 -12.61 -1.73 -7.09
N ILE A 62 -12.95 -0.49 -7.44
CA ILE A 62 -12.10 0.67 -7.14
C ILE A 62 -11.87 0.80 -5.63
N THR A 63 -12.93 0.65 -4.83
CA THR A 63 -12.84 0.78 -3.37
C THR A 63 -12.00 -0.34 -2.75
N GLY A 64 -12.20 -1.59 -3.19
CA GLY A 64 -11.43 -2.74 -2.72
C GLY A 64 -9.93 -2.61 -3.04
N ILE A 65 -9.59 -2.20 -4.26
CA ILE A 65 -8.20 -2.03 -4.69
C ILE A 65 -7.54 -0.84 -4.00
N LEU A 66 -8.24 0.28 -3.86
CA LEU A 66 -7.77 1.46 -3.13
C LEU A 66 -7.38 1.12 -1.68
N PHE A 67 -8.16 0.23 -1.05
CA PHE A 67 -7.88 -0.24 0.30
C PHE A 67 -6.71 -1.22 0.33
N TRP A 68 -6.65 -2.15 -0.62
CA TRP A 68 -5.71 -3.27 -0.60
C TRP A 68 -4.28 -2.88 -0.99
N LEU A 69 -4.11 -2.07 -2.04
CA LEU A 69 -2.77 -1.82 -2.61
C LEU A 69 -1.76 -1.24 -1.62
N PRO A 70 -2.09 -0.20 -0.83
CA PRO A 70 -1.10 0.34 0.09
C PRO A 70 -0.86 -0.59 1.28
N ILE A 71 -1.83 -1.44 1.66
CA ILE A 71 -1.61 -2.52 2.67
C ILE A 71 -0.61 -3.54 2.12
N GLN A 72 -0.81 -3.98 0.88
CA GLN A 72 0.11 -4.91 0.23
C GLN A 72 1.52 -4.32 0.12
N GLU A 73 1.66 -3.03 -0.21
CA GLU A 73 2.96 -2.36 -0.21
C GLU A 73 3.57 -2.32 1.19
N PHE A 74 2.80 -1.93 2.21
CA PHE A 74 3.27 -1.87 3.58
C PHE A 74 3.82 -3.21 4.06
N LEU A 75 3.09 -4.30 3.81
CA LEU A 75 3.46 -5.61 4.29
C LEU A 75 4.71 -6.14 3.56
N ASN A 76 4.81 -5.91 2.24
CA ASN A 76 5.98 -6.30 1.46
C ASN A 76 7.23 -5.48 1.82
N ARG A 77 7.12 -4.14 1.79
CA ARG A 77 8.23 -3.23 2.09
C ARG A 77 8.67 -3.34 3.54
N GLY A 78 7.71 -3.42 4.46
CA GLY A 78 7.91 -3.63 5.89
C GLY A 78 8.77 -4.85 6.23
N THR A 79 8.59 -5.94 5.48
CA THR A 79 9.33 -7.18 5.68
C THR A 79 10.82 -7.04 5.31
N VAL A 80 11.15 -6.25 4.29
CA VAL A 80 12.53 -6.16 3.74
C VAL A 80 13.29 -4.89 4.16
N ILE A 81 12.62 -3.90 4.76
CA ILE A 81 13.20 -2.59 5.04
C ILE A 81 14.49 -2.66 5.87
N LEU A 82 14.58 -3.59 6.82
CA LEU A 82 15.77 -3.75 7.68
C LEU A 82 16.94 -4.40 6.96
N THR A 83 16.65 -5.40 6.10
CA THR A 83 17.68 -6.09 5.33
C THR A 83 18.30 -5.18 4.29
N GLU A 84 17.49 -4.36 3.61
CA GLU A 84 17.97 -3.42 2.59
C GLU A 84 18.73 -2.23 3.19
N ASN A 85 18.31 -1.75 4.36
CA ASN A 85 18.95 -0.62 5.01
C ASN A 85 20.06 -1.00 6.00
N ARG A 86 20.51 -2.27 5.98
CA ARG A 86 21.50 -2.82 6.94
C ARG A 86 22.75 -1.97 7.07
N GLN A 87 23.31 -1.49 5.96
CA GLN A 87 24.53 -0.67 5.99
C GLN A 87 24.29 0.69 6.67
N LEU A 88 23.15 1.32 6.38
CA LEU A 88 22.82 2.62 6.94
C LEU A 88 22.51 2.52 8.43
N ILE A 89 21.80 1.48 8.84
CA ILE A 89 21.53 1.19 10.25
C ILE A 89 22.84 1.06 11.04
N LYS A 90 23.80 0.29 10.50
CA LYS A 90 25.11 0.10 11.14
C LYS A 90 25.95 1.36 11.21
N LYS A 91 25.91 2.22 10.19
CA LYS A 91 26.76 3.42 10.09
C LYS A 91 26.24 4.62 10.87
N THR A 92 24.93 4.78 10.97
CA THR A 92 24.32 6.00 11.52
C THR A 92 23.91 5.87 12.99
N GLY A 93 23.90 4.65 13.55
CA GLY A 93 23.40 4.41 14.92
C GLY A 93 21.91 4.67 15.09
N LEU A 94 21.17 4.91 13.99
CA LEU A 94 19.73 5.10 14.01
C LEU A 94 19.06 3.79 14.44
N GLY A 95 18.20 3.86 15.46
CA GLY A 95 17.50 2.68 15.98
C GLY A 95 16.64 2.00 14.92
N VAL A 96 16.61 0.66 14.96
CA VAL A 96 15.85 -0.21 14.03
C VAL A 96 14.38 0.19 13.91
N ASN A 97 13.77 0.62 15.02
CA ASN A 97 12.36 1.02 15.08
C ASN A 97 12.02 2.21 14.16
N ILE A 98 12.99 3.08 13.86
CA ILE A 98 12.77 4.22 12.96
C ILE A 98 12.55 3.71 11.53
N PHE A 99 13.33 2.73 11.08
CA PHE A 99 13.20 2.15 9.74
C PHE A 99 11.89 1.39 9.59
N LEU A 100 11.42 0.70 10.62
CA LEU A 100 10.13 0.00 10.60
C LEU A 100 8.93 0.96 10.47
N LYS A 101 9.08 2.23 10.87
CA LYS A 101 8.06 3.27 10.69
C LYS A 101 8.02 3.84 9.28
N VAL A 102 9.09 3.69 8.49
CA VAL A 102 9.16 4.23 7.12
C VAL A 102 8.09 3.59 6.22
N PRO A 103 7.97 2.25 6.13
CA PRO A 103 6.90 1.61 5.35
C PRO A 103 5.49 1.98 5.81
N LEU A 104 5.29 2.19 7.13
CA LEU A 104 3.98 2.62 7.66
C LEU A 104 3.61 4.01 7.18
N PHE A 105 4.58 4.93 7.12
CA PHE A 105 4.35 6.25 6.57
C PHE A 105 4.14 6.20 5.05
N GLN A 106 4.86 5.33 4.35
CA GLN A 106 4.66 5.07 2.91
C GLN A 106 3.25 4.56 2.62
N MET A 107 2.72 3.64 3.43
CA MET A 107 1.33 3.14 3.36
C MET A 107 0.32 4.29 3.33
N TYR A 108 0.44 5.23 4.26
CA TYR A 108 -0.46 6.39 4.34
C TYR A 108 -0.31 7.32 3.16
N LEU A 109 0.92 7.57 2.70
CA LEU A 109 1.15 8.39 1.51
C LEU A 109 0.59 7.74 0.25
N HIS A 110 0.80 6.45 0.05
CA HIS A 110 0.27 5.74 -1.09
C HIS A 110 -1.27 5.74 -1.07
N PHE A 111 -1.90 5.48 0.08
CA PHE A 111 -3.35 5.64 0.22
C PHE A 111 -3.81 7.05 -0.18
N LEU A 112 -3.17 8.10 0.33
CA LEU A 112 -3.52 9.48 -0.02
C LEU A 112 -3.36 9.76 -1.53
N ILE A 113 -2.25 9.34 -2.12
CA ILE A 113 -1.97 9.56 -3.55
C ILE A 113 -2.99 8.81 -4.43
N LEU A 114 -3.28 7.55 -4.09
CA LEU A 114 -4.21 6.71 -4.85
C LEU A 114 -5.67 7.12 -4.62
N SER A 115 -5.98 7.70 -3.46
CA SER A 115 -7.32 8.14 -3.14
C SER A 115 -7.84 9.20 -4.10
N ILE A 116 -7.03 10.20 -4.44
CA ILE A 116 -7.42 11.34 -5.28
C ILE A 116 -8.05 10.89 -6.62
N PRO A 117 -7.36 10.10 -7.47
CA PRO A 117 -7.95 9.65 -8.73
C PRO A 117 -9.17 8.73 -8.54
N CYS A 118 -9.17 7.87 -7.52
CA CYS A 118 -10.30 6.98 -7.26
C CYS A 118 -11.56 7.76 -6.86
N TYR A 119 -11.44 8.76 -5.98
CA TYR A 119 -12.56 9.61 -5.59
C TYR A 119 -13.07 10.44 -6.79
N ILE A 120 -12.18 10.94 -7.66
CA ILE A 120 -12.60 11.62 -8.90
C ILE A 120 -13.48 10.69 -9.76
N VAL A 121 -13.07 9.44 -9.97
CA VAL A 121 -13.85 8.48 -10.77
C VAL A 121 -15.21 8.19 -10.12
N LEU A 122 -15.23 7.96 -8.80
CA LEU A 122 -16.47 7.73 -8.07
C LEU A 122 -17.43 8.93 -8.15
N TYR A 123 -16.91 10.17 -8.26
CA TYR A 123 -17.74 11.38 -8.36
C TYR A 123 -18.54 11.35 -9.66
N PHE A 124 -17.86 11.05 -10.77
CA PHE A 124 -18.49 10.95 -12.09
C PHE A 124 -19.48 9.78 -12.19
N LEU A 125 -19.30 8.74 -11.39
CA LEU A 125 -20.24 7.62 -11.30
C LEU A 125 -21.48 7.91 -10.44
N GLY A 126 -21.52 9.06 -9.75
CA GLY A 126 -22.61 9.41 -8.83
C GLY A 126 -22.66 8.57 -7.56
N SER A 127 -21.62 7.79 -7.28
CA SER A 127 -21.54 6.87 -6.13
C SER A 127 -20.74 7.44 -4.96
N LEU A 128 -20.35 8.72 -5.03
CA LEU A 128 -19.58 9.34 -3.96
C LEU A 128 -20.41 9.70 -2.75
N ASN A 129 -19.84 9.39 -1.60
CA ASN A 129 -20.26 9.95 -0.34
C ASN A 129 -19.05 10.51 0.39
N LEU A 130 -18.99 11.85 0.51
CA LEU A 130 -17.88 12.54 1.15
C LEU A 130 -17.70 12.15 2.63
N SER A 131 -18.76 11.74 3.33
CA SER A 131 -18.62 11.28 4.72
C SER A 131 -17.77 10.02 4.81
N PHE A 132 -17.87 9.11 3.82
CA PHE A 132 -17.04 7.92 3.78
C PHE A 132 -15.55 8.22 3.52
N PHE A 133 -15.22 9.35 2.90
CA PHE A 133 -13.82 9.76 2.70
C PHE A 133 -13.07 9.90 4.03
N PHE A 134 -13.61 10.73 4.93
CA PHE A 134 -12.98 11.00 6.22
C PHE A 134 -12.96 9.75 7.12
N VAL A 135 -14.05 9.00 7.10
CA VAL A 135 -14.16 7.73 7.84
C VAL A 135 -13.12 6.71 7.34
N SER A 136 -12.92 6.61 6.03
CA SER A 136 -11.91 5.72 5.44
C SER A 136 -10.50 6.07 5.91
N PHE A 137 -10.17 7.35 5.98
CA PHE A 137 -8.84 7.80 6.44
C PHE A 137 -8.57 7.42 7.90
N ILE A 138 -9.56 7.61 8.78
CA ILE A 138 -9.47 7.25 10.20
C ILE A 138 -9.29 5.73 10.36
N TRP A 139 -10.09 4.94 9.64
CA TRP A 139 -9.95 3.49 9.63
C TRP A 139 -8.58 3.05 9.15
N TYR A 140 -8.05 3.73 8.12
CA TYR A 140 -6.75 3.40 7.57
C TYR A 140 -5.60 3.64 8.57
N ILE A 141 -5.68 4.72 9.35
CA ILE A 141 -4.75 4.98 10.47
C ILE A 141 -4.81 3.85 11.51
N ILE A 142 -6.02 3.46 11.92
CA ILE A 142 -6.21 2.39 12.91
C ILE A 142 -5.62 1.07 12.39
N LEU A 143 -5.89 0.73 11.13
CA LEU A 143 -5.35 -0.47 10.49
C LEU A 143 -3.81 -0.47 10.44
N GLY A 144 -3.20 0.67 10.09
CA GLY A 144 -1.74 0.79 10.11
C GLY A 144 -1.16 0.56 11.50
N LEU A 145 -1.82 1.05 12.56
CA LEU A 145 -1.41 0.81 13.94
C LEU A 145 -1.55 -0.66 14.35
N ILE A 146 -2.59 -1.36 13.88
CA ILE A 146 -2.81 -2.80 14.14
C ILE A 146 -1.78 -3.66 13.40
N LEU A 147 -1.46 -3.31 12.15
CA LEU A 147 -0.51 -4.07 11.33
C LEU A 147 0.95 -3.79 11.68
N TYR A 148 1.26 -2.60 12.23
CA TYR A 148 2.61 -2.21 12.64
C TYR A 148 3.35 -3.21 13.54
N PRO A 149 2.78 -3.76 14.63
CA PRO A 149 3.47 -4.75 15.45
C PRO A 149 3.79 -6.03 14.66
N ILE A 150 2.89 -6.48 13.79
CA ILE A 150 3.07 -7.67 12.96
C ILE A 150 4.26 -7.47 12.01
N ILE A 151 4.32 -6.32 11.34
CA ILE A 151 5.44 -5.98 10.45
C ILE A 151 6.74 -5.72 11.19
N SER A 152 6.67 -5.14 12.39
CA SER A 152 7.85 -4.96 13.21
C SER A 152 8.48 -6.31 13.58
N TYR A 153 7.66 -7.32 13.85
CA TYR A 153 8.11 -8.69 14.10
C TYR A 153 8.65 -9.34 12.82
N LEU A 154 7.87 -9.35 11.74
CA LEU A 154 8.26 -9.98 10.47
C LEU A 154 9.52 -9.36 9.86
N GLY A 155 9.66 -8.03 9.90
CA GLY A 155 10.85 -7.35 9.39
C GLY A 155 12.12 -7.73 10.16
N ARG A 156 12.03 -7.95 11.47
CA ARG A 156 13.16 -8.45 12.28
C ARG A 156 13.43 -9.92 12.02
N ALA A 157 12.38 -10.73 11.94
CA ALA A 157 12.51 -12.15 11.61
C ALA A 157 13.16 -12.34 10.24
N ASN A 158 12.83 -11.50 9.25
CA ASN A 158 13.38 -11.57 7.90
C ASN A 158 14.89 -11.25 7.84
N VAL A 159 15.45 -10.55 8.82
CA VAL A 159 16.91 -10.36 8.96
C VAL A 159 17.61 -11.70 9.25
N ILE A 160 16.93 -12.62 9.92
CA ILE A 160 17.43 -13.95 10.30
C ILE A 160 17.07 -14.96 9.21
N LEU A 161 15.80 -14.97 8.78
CA LEU A 161 15.21 -15.92 7.85
C LEU A 161 14.77 -15.22 6.57
N LYS A 162 15.57 -15.32 5.51
CA LYS A 162 15.31 -14.62 4.23
C LYS A 162 14.08 -15.13 3.48
N ASP A 163 13.58 -16.32 3.83
CA ASP A 163 12.40 -16.92 3.21
C ASP A 163 11.09 -16.27 3.65
N ILE A 164 11.11 -15.43 4.69
CA ILE A 164 9.92 -14.71 5.15
C ILE A 164 9.41 -13.75 4.06
N SER A 165 10.29 -13.04 3.36
CA SER A 165 9.88 -12.11 2.31
C SER A 165 9.13 -12.80 1.14
N PRO A 166 9.64 -13.90 0.55
CA PRO A 166 8.86 -14.72 -0.39
C PRO A 166 7.53 -15.24 0.18
N VAL A 167 7.52 -15.75 1.41
CA VAL A 167 6.29 -16.28 2.04
C VAL A 167 5.23 -15.20 2.19
N ILE A 168 5.62 -13.99 2.62
CA ILE A 168 4.69 -12.86 2.73
C ILE A 168 4.12 -12.48 1.36
N ARG A 169 4.93 -12.44 0.30
CA ARG A 169 4.43 -12.17 -1.07
C ARG A 169 3.34 -13.16 -1.50
N LEU A 170 3.59 -14.45 -1.29
CA LEU A 170 2.62 -15.50 -1.63
C LEU A 170 1.36 -15.41 -0.76
N PHE A 171 1.53 -15.21 0.55
CA PHE A 171 0.42 -15.07 1.47
C PHE A 171 -0.48 -13.89 1.10
N LEU A 172 0.09 -12.74 0.74
CA LEU A 172 -0.66 -11.57 0.29
C LEU A 172 -1.42 -11.85 -1.00
N GLN A 173 -0.83 -12.61 -1.94
CA GLN A 173 -1.53 -13.00 -3.15
C GLN A 173 -2.75 -13.87 -2.82
N VAL A 174 -2.59 -14.88 -1.96
CA VAL A 174 -3.71 -15.73 -1.52
C VAL A 174 -4.79 -14.90 -0.80
N LEU A 175 -4.39 -13.99 0.09
CA LEU A 175 -5.31 -13.12 0.82
C LEU A 175 -6.12 -12.21 -0.10
N PHE A 176 -5.48 -11.64 -1.12
CA PHE A 176 -6.15 -10.79 -2.10
C PHE A 176 -7.28 -11.53 -2.81
N TRP A 177 -7.01 -12.76 -3.28
CA TRP A 177 -8.00 -13.57 -3.99
C TRP A 177 -9.02 -14.24 -3.06
N GLY A 178 -8.63 -14.53 -1.82
CA GLY A 178 -9.48 -15.19 -0.83
C GLY A 178 -10.37 -14.24 -0.03
N SER A 179 -10.16 -12.92 -0.15
CA SER A 179 -11.00 -11.92 0.50
C SER A 179 -12.04 -11.36 -0.48
N PRO A 180 -13.24 -11.01 0.01
CA PRO A 180 -14.27 -10.38 -0.81
C PRO A 180 -13.91 -8.91 -1.04
N LEU A 181 -12.87 -8.68 -1.85
CA LEU A 181 -12.43 -7.36 -2.32
C LEU A 181 -12.90 -7.08 -3.74
N LEU A 182 -13.13 -8.14 -4.53
CA LEU A 182 -13.47 -8.07 -5.95
C LEU A 182 -14.88 -8.58 -6.26
N TYR A 183 -15.49 -9.39 -5.38
CA TYR A 183 -16.78 -10.05 -5.60
C TYR A 183 -17.74 -9.88 -4.41
#